data_AF-A0A1H8FEI0-F1
#
_entry.id   AF-A0A1H8FEI0-F1
#
_cell.length_a   1.000
_cell.length_b   1.000
_cell.length_c   1.000
_cell.angle_alpha   90.00
_cell.angle_beta   90.00
_cell.angle_gamma   90.00
#
_symmetry.space_group_name_H-M   'P 1'
#
loop_
_entity.id
_entity.type
_entity.pdbx_description
1 polymer ?
#
loop_
_entity_poly.entity_id
_entity_poly.type
_entity_poly.pdbx_seq_one_letter_code
_entity_poly.pdbx_strand_id
1 'polypeptide(L)' 'MAKRSIITVKDVSIRTMTVNGIDYICITDIAKQKNEIDPAGVIANWMRNRNTI' A
#
# COMPACT_ATOMS: atom_id res chain seq x y z
N MET A 1 0.92 1.80 -21.84
CA MET A 1 -0.46 1.74 -21.30
C MET A 1 -0.37 1.34 -19.84
N ALA A 2 -1.04 2.06 -18.93
CA ALA A 2 -1.04 1.70 -17.52
C ALA A 2 -1.96 0.48 -17.31
N LYS A 3 -1.43 -0.66 -16.90
CA LYS A 3 -2.24 -1.87 -16.65
C LYS A 3 -2.66 -1.86 -15.18
N ARG A 4 -3.95 -1.70 -14.90
CA ARG A 4 -4.49 -1.81 -13.54
C ARG A 4 -4.90 -3.24 -13.27
N SER A 5 -4.47 -3.80 -12.16
CA SER A 5 -4.83 -5.15 -11.72
C SER A 5 -5.22 -5.11 -10.24
N ILE A 6 -6.03 -6.08 -9.80
CA ILE A 6 -6.37 -6.26 -8.39
C ILE A 6 -5.85 -7.64 -8.01
N ILE A 7 -5.09 -7.72 -6.93
CA ILE A 7 -4.59 -8.98 -6.38
C ILE A 7 -5.18 -9.17 -4.98
N THR A 8 -5.57 -10.40 -4.65
CA THR A 8 -6.05 -10.74 -3.31
C THR A 8 -4.87 -11.28 -2.50
N VAL A 9 -4.55 -10.63 -1.40
CA VAL A 9 -3.47 -11.04 -0.49
C VAL A 9 -4.05 -11.10 0.91
N LYS A 10 -4.01 -12.28 1.54
CA LYS A 10 -4.56 -12.52 2.89
C LYS A 10 -6.00 -12.01 3.04
N ASP A 11 -6.87 -12.35 2.09
CA ASP A 11 -8.28 -11.94 2.04
C ASP A 11 -8.52 -10.44 1.73
N VAL A 12 -7.47 -9.64 1.57
CA VAL A 12 -7.59 -8.22 1.24
C VAL A 12 -7.29 -7.96 -0.23
N SER A 13 -8.16 -7.19 -0.89
CA SER A 13 -7.96 -6.75 -2.26
C SER A 13 -6.98 -5.57 -2.31
N ILE A 14 -5.84 -5.78 -2.96
CA ILE A 14 -4.80 -4.77 -3.16
C ILE A 14 -4.82 -4.35 -4.62
N ARG A 15 -4.94 -3.05 -4.86
CA ARG A 15 -4.83 -2.49 -6.21
C ARG A 15 -3.38 -2.38 -6.63
N THR A 16 -3.08 -2.83 -7.84
CA THR A 16 -1.77 -2.69 -8.47
C THR A 16 -1.89 -1.98 -9.81
N MET A 17 -0.84 -1.29 -10.21
CA MET A 17 -0.76 -0.58 -11.47
C MET A 17 0.63 -0.74 -12.07
N THR A 18 0.72 -1.22 -13.29
CA THR A 18 1.98 -1.26 -14.03
C THR A 18 2.07 -0.02 -14.91
N VAL A 19 3.11 0.80 -14.73
CA VAL A 19 3.39 1.98 -15.56
C VAL A 19 4.81 1.88 -16.09
N ASN A 20 4.99 1.93 -17.41
CA ASN A 20 6.30 1.83 -18.08
C ASN A 20 7.16 0.63 -17.62
N GLY A 21 6.52 -0.52 -17.37
CA GLY A 21 7.21 -1.74 -16.91
C GLY A 21 7.57 -1.73 -15.42
N ILE A 22 7.18 -0.70 -14.67
CA ILE A 22 7.34 -0.62 -13.21
C ILE A 22 5.98 -0.94 -12.58
N ASP A 23 5.98 -1.89 -11.65
CA ASP A 23 4.79 -2.27 -10.89
C ASP A 23 4.65 -1.41 -9.63
N TYR A 24 3.48 -0.81 -9.47
CA TYR A 24 3.08 -0.03 -8.32
C TYR A 24 2.00 -0.77 -7.56
N ILE A 25 2.04 -0.66 -6.23
CA ILE A 25 1.08 -1.28 -5.32
C ILE A 25 0.47 -0.17 -4.47
N CYS A 26 -0.84 -0.25 -4.22
CA CYS A 26 -1.56 0.69 -3.38
C CYS A 26 -1.17 0.52 -1.91
N ILE A 27 -0.37 1.43 -1.38
CA ILE A 27 0.08 1.39 0.02
C ILE A 27 -1.08 1.50 1.02
N THR A 28 -2.15 2.20 0.67
CA THR A 28 -3.35 2.33 1.52
C THR A 28 -4.06 1.01 1.70
N ASP A 29 -4.14 0.17 0.66
CA ASP A 29 -4.75 -1.16 0.77
C ASP A 29 -3.88 -2.09 1.65
N ILE A 30 -2.55 -1.91 1.65
CA ILE A 30 -1.65 -2.60 2.57
C ILE A 30 -1.83 -2.10 4.00
N ALA A 31 -1.96 -0.79 4.21
CA ALA A 31 -2.14 -0.20 5.52
C ALA A 31 -3.44 -0.64 6.20
N LYS A 32 -4.52 -0.80 5.41
CA LYS A 32 -5.81 -1.33 5.89
C LYS A 32 -5.70 -2.74 6.48
N GLN A 33 -4.77 -3.58 5.98
CA GLN A 33 -4.52 -4.90 6.59
C GLN A 33 -4.00 -4.81 8.03
N LYS A 34 -3.31 -3.72 8.36
CA LYS A 34 -2.76 -3.51 9.70
C LYS A 34 -3.77 -2.82 10.61
N ASN A 35 -4.43 -1.80 10.10
CA ASN A 35 -5.47 -1.05 10.80
C ASN A 35 -6.45 -0.47 9.77
N GLU A 36 -7.67 -1.00 9.74
CA GLU A 36 -8.71 -0.51 8.82
C GLU A 36 -9.27 0.85 9.27
N ILE A 37 -9.22 1.14 10.57
CA ILE A 37 -9.78 2.37 11.18
C ILE A 37 -8.87 3.57 10.90
N ASP A 38 -7.55 3.38 11.01
CA ASP A 38 -6.57 4.43 10.74
C ASP A 38 -5.40 3.92 9.87
N PRO A 39 -5.63 3.73 8.56
CA PRO A 39 -4.56 3.39 7.63
C PRO A 39 -3.56 4.53 7.44
N ALA A 40 -3.99 5.79 7.67
CA ALA A 40 -3.12 6.96 7.52
C ALA A 40 -2.04 7.00 8.61
N GLY A 41 -2.38 6.71 9.87
CA GLY A 41 -1.41 6.60 10.95
C GLY A 41 -0.41 5.45 10.75
N VAL A 42 -0.85 4.32 10.18
CA VAL A 42 0.04 3.20 9.83
C VAL A 42 1.06 3.63 8.76
N ILE A 43 0.60 4.31 7.70
CA ILE A 43 1.49 4.83 6.65
C ILE A 43 2.45 5.87 7.23
N ALA A 44 1.96 6.80 8.05
CA ALA A 44 2.79 7.81 8.71
C ALA A 44 3.89 7.16 9.57
N ASN A 45 3.56 6.08 10.29
CA ASN A 45 4.54 5.34 11.08
C ASN A 45 5.58 4.60 10.21
N TRP A 46 5.20 4.05 9.05
CA TRP A 46 6.15 3.44 8.10
C TRP A 46 7.07 4.47 7.44
N MET A 47 6.52 5.61 7.07
CA MET A 47 7.24 6.72 6.43
C MET A 47 8.05 7.54 7.44
N ARG A 48 7.84 7.33 8.75
CA ARG A 48 8.58 8.01 9.79
C ARG A 48 10.05 7.55 9.73
N ASN A 49 10.93 8.50 9.45
CA ASN A 49 12.36 8.25 9.48
C ASN A 49 12.76 7.95 10.94
N ARG A 50 13.29 6.76 11.23
CA ARG A 50 13.78 6.36 12.58
C ARG A 50 15.09 7.08 12.95
N ASN A 51 15.26 8.33 12.54
CA ASN A 51 16.45 9.16 12.80
C ASN A 51 16.26 10.13 13.97
N THR A 52 15.10 10.14 14.63
CA THR A 52 14.94 10.80 15.93
C THR A 52 15.04 9.75 17.03
N ILE A 53 16.20 9.78 17.70
CA ILE A 53 16.64 8.94 18.82
C ILE A 53 15.86 9.30 20.08
#